data_AF-A0A817UTT8-F1
#
_entry.id   AF-A0A817UTT8-F1
#
_cell.length_a   1.000
_cell.length_b   1.000
_cell.length_c   1.000
_cell.angle_alpha   90.00
_cell.angle_beta   90.00
_cell.angle_gamma   90.00
#
_symmetry.space_group_name_H-M   'P 1'
#
loop_
_entity.id
_entity.type
_entity.pdbx_description
1 polymer ?
#
loop_
_entity_poly.entity_id
_entity_poly.type
_entity_poly.pdbx_seq_one_letter_code
_entity_poly.pdbx_strand_id
1 'polypeptide(L)'
;MDVLHMMDTSVASIDNQLMKTLKRDTLESIYDLKRDILSLRSIISPFKEIIIKLQKEEETQIMQESTNIYLKDLFDHIVQANDSIDTYREMLSSFIDFYMILNSNHMNEIVKTLTIVTSIFIPLTFIVGVYGMNFENMPELRYKNGYFIVLGCM
;
A
#
# COMPACT_ATOMS: atom_id res chain seq x y z
N MET A 1 16.62 -23.42 2.31
CA MET A 1 16.81 -22.05 2.81
C MET A 1 16.69 -20.99 1.71
N ASP A 2 17.03 -21.29 0.46
CA ASP A 2 17.06 -20.25 -0.61
C ASP A 2 15.71 -19.60 -0.92
N VAL A 3 14.60 -20.35 -0.93
CA VAL A 3 13.28 -19.80 -1.28
C VAL A 3 12.77 -18.79 -0.24
N LEU A 4 12.97 -19.05 1.04
CA LEU A 4 12.54 -18.14 2.11
C LEU A 4 13.35 -16.84 2.08
N HIS A 5 14.65 -16.93 1.81
CA HIS A 5 15.51 -15.77 1.63
C HIS A 5 15.12 -14.96 0.38
N MET A 6 14.74 -15.61 -0.72
CA MET A 6 14.20 -14.92 -1.90
C MET A 6 12.91 -14.16 -1.55
N MET A 7 12.02 -14.74 -0.74
CA MET A 7 10.82 -14.06 -0.26
C MET A 7 11.15 -12.86 0.60
N ASP A 8 12.09 -12.99 1.54
CA ASP A 8 12.55 -11.89 2.39
C ASP A 8 13.06 -10.69 1.57
N THR A 9 13.94 -10.97 0.59
CA THR A 9 14.46 -9.94 -0.31
C THR A 9 13.36 -9.30 -1.16
N SER A 10 12.34 -10.08 -1.56
CA SER A 10 11.20 -9.57 -2.32
C SER A 10 10.33 -8.64 -1.47
N VAL A 11 10.04 -9.01 -0.22
CA VAL A 11 9.33 -8.17 0.75
C VAL A 11 10.09 -6.86 0.98
N ALA A 12 11.41 -6.93 1.21
CA ALA A 12 12.25 -5.75 1.39
C ALA A 12 12.30 -4.85 0.15
N SER A 13 12.22 -5.43 -1.05
CA SER A 13 12.19 -4.66 -2.30
C SER A 13 10.90 -3.86 -2.43
N ILE A 14 9.75 -4.44 -2.04
CA ILE A 14 8.45 -3.78 -2.05
C ILE A 14 8.41 -2.64 -1.04
N ASP A 15 8.93 -2.86 0.17
CA ASP A 15 9.04 -1.82 1.19
C ASP A 15 9.80 -0.59 0.68
N ASN A 16 10.95 -0.83 0.04
CA ASN A 16 11.75 0.23 -0.58
C ASN A 16 11.00 0.96 -1.72
N GLN A 17 10.17 0.26 -2.49
CA GLN A 17 9.36 0.89 -3.54
C GLN A 17 8.29 1.81 -2.94
N LEU A 18 7.60 1.37 -1.89
CA LEU A 18 6.59 2.16 -1.19
C LEU A 18 7.15 3.46 -0.63
N MET A 19 8.39 3.44 -0.12
CA MET A 19 9.06 4.64 0.38
C MET A 19 9.47 5.64 -0.72
N LYS A 20 9.73 5.16 -1.95
CA LYS A 20 10.30 6.00 -3.02
C LYS A 20 9.27 6.55 -3.98
N THR A 21 8.34 5.73 -4.49
CA THR A 21 7.40 6.17 -5.52
C THR A 21 6.13 5.33 -5.50
N LEU A 22 4.98 5.99 -5.39
CA LEU A 22 3.68 5.37 -5.59
C LEU A 22 3.46 5.12 -7.08
N LYS A 23 3.75 3.90 -7.53
CA LYS A 23 3.38 3.42 -8.87
C LYS A 23 2.24 2.42 -8.75
N ARG A 24 1.39 2.39 -9.78
CA ARG A 24 0.31 1.40 -9.89
C ARG A 24 0.86 -0.02 -9.83
N ASP A 25 2.04 -0.23 -10.41
CA ASP A 25 2.77 -1.50 -10.46
C ASP A 25 3.17 -2.04 -9.07
N THR A 26 3.29 -1.15 -8.07
CA THR A 26 3.64 -1.56 -6.70
C THR A 26 2.52 -2.36 -6.05
N LEU A 27 1.26 -2.00 -6.29
CA LEU A 27 0.12 -2.73 -5.75
C LEU A 27 0.02 -4.13 -6.38
N GLU A 28 0.25 -4.23 -7.69
CA GLU A 28 0.29 -5.51 -8.41
C GLU A 28 1.41 -6.42 -7.86
N SER A 29 2.61 -5.87 -7.67
CA SER A 29 3.75 -6.59 -7.09
C SER A 29 3.45 -7.12 -5.68
N ILE A 30 2.72 -6.36 -4.85
CA ILE A 30 2.26 -6.81 -3.52
C ILE A 30 1.29 -7.98 -3.63
N TYR A 31 0.33 -7.92 -4.55
CA TYR A 31 -0.64 -8.99 -4.75
C TYR A 31 0.01 -10.27 -5.28
N ASP A 32 0.94 -10.16 -6.22
CA ASP A 32 1.67 -11.29 -6.77
C ASP A 32 2.51 -11.99 -5.68
N LEU A 33 3.28 -11.23 -4.90
CA LEU A 33 4.07 -11.81 -3.81
C LEU A 33 3.18 -12.44 -2.73
N LYS A 34 2.02 -11.83 -2.42
CA LYS A 34 1.04 -12.41 -1.50
C LYS A 34 0.50 -13.73 -2.01
N ARG A 35 0.25 -13.86 -3.31
CA ARG A 35 -0.18 -15.12 -3.94
C ARG A 35 0.91 -16.18 -3.82
N ASP A 36 2.16 -15.83 -4.12
CA ASP A 36 3.28 -16.76 -4.06
C ASP A 36 3.54 -17.28 -2.63
N ILE A 37 3.43 -16.41 -1.63
CA ILE A 37 3.53 -16.81 -0.21
C ILE A 37 2.38 -17.73 0.21
N LEU A 38 1.15 -17.46 -0.26
CA LEU A 38 0.00 -18.34 0.00
C LEU A 38 0.18 -19.72 -0.64
N SER A 39 0.71 -19.77 -1.86
CA SER A 39 1.07 -21.01 -2.52
C SER A 39 2.13 -21.77 -1.72
N LEU A 40 3.17 -21.10 -1.24
CA LEU A 40 4.19 -21.74 -0.40
C LEU A 40 3.60 -22.28 0.91
N ARG A 41 2.71 -21.52 1.58
CA ARG A 41 2.02 -21.95 2.79
C ARG A 41 1.22 -23.24 2.57
N SER A 42 0.50 -23.34 1.45
CA SER A 42 -0.30 -24.51 1.11
C SER A 42 0.56 -25.78 0.94
N ILE A 43 1.82 -25.61 0.56
CA ILE A 43 2.79 -26.70 0.40
C ILE A 43 3.45 -27.03 1.74
N ILE A 44 3.89 -26.04 2.52
CA ILE A 44 4.68 -26.24 3.75
C ILE A 44 3.81 -26.65 4.94
N SER A 45 2.61 -26.09 5.08
CA SER A 45 1.75 -26.34 6.26
C SER A 45 1.41 -27.82 6.49
N PRO A 46 1.09 -28.63 5.46
CA PRO A 46 0.79 -30.07 5.64
C PRO A 46 1.97 -30.89 6.16
N PHE A 47 3.22 -30.51 5.88
CA PHE A 47 4.39 -31.27 6.32
C PHE A 47 4.52 -31.32 7.84
N LYS A 48 4.03 -30.30 8.55
CA LYS A 48 3.98 -30.31 10.02
C LYS A 48 3.21 -31.52 10.54
N GLU A 49 2.04 -31.78 9.98
CA GLU A 49 1.21 -32.92 10.38
C GLU A 49 1.84 -34.26 9.99
N ILE A 50 2.51 -34.32 8.84
CA ILE A 50 3.21 -35.51 8.38
C ILE A 50 4.35 -35.87 9.33
N ILE A 51 5.17 -34.89 9.74
CA ILE A 51 6.29 -35.13 10.66
C ILE A 51 5.77 -35.55 12.04
N ILE A 52 4.69 -34.95 12.53
CA ILE A 52 4.06 -35.36 13.80
C ILE A 52 3.61 -36.82 13.74
N LYS A 53 3.04 -37.27 12.61
CA LYS A 53 2.65 -38.67 12.42
C LYS A 53 3.86 -39.59 12.39
N LEU A 54 4.92 -39.22 11.66
CA LEU A 54 6.16 -39.99 11.59
C LEU A 54 6.82 -40.15 12.97
N GLN A 55 6.92 -39.06 13.75
CA GLN A 55 7.45 -39.10 15.12
C GLN A 55 6.65 -40.05 16.04
N LYS A 56 5.32 -40.13 15.87
CA LYS A 56 4.46 -41.04 16.64
C LYS A 56 4.55 -42.50 16.19
N GLU A 57 4.74 -42.75 14.90
CA GLU A 57 4.91 -44.11 14.36
C GLU A 57 6.28 -44.69 14.73
N GLU A 58 7.33 -43.87 14.83
CA GLU A 58 8.66 -44.28 15.30
C GLU A 58 8.66 -44.86 16.73
N GLU A 59 7.78 -44.37 17.62
CA GLU A 59 7.61 -44.94 18.97
C GLU A 59 7.08 -46.39 18.94
N THR A 60 6.47 -46.82 17.83
CA THR A 60 5.73 -48.08 17.76
C THR A 60 6.46 -49.23 17.06
N GLN A 61 7.28 -48.98 16.02
CA GLN A 61 8.06 -50.03 15.35
C GLN A 61 8.95 -49.46 14.22
N ILE A 62 10.24 -49.86 14.17
CA ILE A 62 11.15 -49.94 12.99
C ILE A 62 12.27 -48.86 12.80
N MET A 63 12.37 -47.76 13.55
CA MET A 63 13.44 -46.75 13.31
C MET A 63 14.39 -46.51 14.51
N GLN A 64 15.68 -46.25 14.22
CA GLN A 64 16.73 -46.02 15.23
C GLN A 64 16.52 -44.68 15.94
N GLU A 65 16.88 -44.61 17.23
CA GLU A 65 16.83 -43.40 18.10
C GLU A 65 17.54 -42.17 17.47
N SER A 66 18.53 -42.42 16.61
CA SER A 66 19.22 -41.40 15.81
C SER A 66 18.30 -40.67 14.81
N THR A 67 17.24 -41.32 14.31
CA THR A 67 16.35 -40.76 13.29
C THR A 67 15.37 -39.72 13.86
N ASN A 68 14.95 -39.92 15.11
CA ASN A 68 14.09 -39.01 15.84
C ASN A 68 14.74 -37.61 15.99
N ILE A 69 16.06 -37.56 16.21
CA ILE A 69 16.83 -36.30 16.30
C ILE A 69 16.70 -35.50 14.99
N TYR A 70 16.84 -36.15 13.83
CA TYR A 70 16.70 -35.49 12.53
C TYR A 70 15.25 -35.08 12.24
N LEU A 71 14.25 -35.88 12.64
CA LEU A 71 12.84 -35.51 12.49
C LEU A 71 12.47 -34.32 13.36
N LYS A 72 13.05 -34.19 14.55
CA LYS A 72 12.85 -33.03 15.43
C LYS A 72 13.45 -31.76 14.83
N ASP A 73 14.68 -31.84 14.31
CA ASP A 73 15.30 -30.71 13.61
C ASP A 73 14.50 -30.29 12.37
N LEU A 74 14.01 -31.26 11.59
CA LEU A 74 13.11 -30.98 10.47
C LEU A 74 11.80 -30.32 10.91
N PHE A 75 11.21 -30.78 12.03
CA PHE A 75 10.01 -30.18 12.59
C PHE A 75 10.25 -28.70 12.96
N ASP A 76 11.34 -28.41 13.66
CA ASP A 76 11.71 -27.06 14.08
C ASP A 76 11.90 -26.13 12.86
N HIS A 77 12.55 -26.61 11.79
CA HIS A 77 12.68 -25.88 10.54
C HIS A 77 11.34 -25.58 9.86
N ILE A 78 10.39 -26.53 9.88
CA ILE A 78 9.06 -26.31 9.30
C ILE A 78 8.24 -25.33 10.13
N VAL A 79 8.35 -25.37 11.44
CA VAL A 79 7.72 -24.37 12.32
C VAL A 79 8.28 -22.98 12.00
N GLN A 80 9.60 -22.83 11.97
CA GLN A 80 10.24 -21.56 11.63
C GLN A 80 9.84 -21.03 10.25
N ALA A 81 9.73 -21.91 9.25
CA ALA A 81 9.29 -21.53 7.90
C ALA A 81 7.83 -21.05 7.89
N ASN A 82 6.92 -21.71 8.63
CA ASN A 82 5.53 -21.27 8.74
C ASN A 82 5.42 -19.92 9.46
N ASP A 83 6.16 -19.71 10.54
CA ASP A 83 6.17 -18.45 11.29
C ASP A 83 6.68 -17.29 10.40
N SER A 84 7.71 -17.55 9.59
CA SER A 84 8.24 -16.58 8.63
C SER A 84 7.21 -16.25 7.54
N ILE A 85 6.51 -17.26 7.01
CA ILE A 85 5.43 -17.08 6.03
C ILE A 85 4.31 -16.21 6.61
N ASP A 86 3.87 -16.48 7.83
CA ASP A 86 2.80 -15.70 8.45
C ASP A 86 3.27 -14.25 8.72
N THR A 87 4.52 -14.06 9.13
CA THR A 87 5.14 -12.72 9.25
C THR A 87 5.12 -11.97 7.91
N TYR A 88 5.53 -12.59 6.80
CA TYR A 88 5.50 -11.95 5.48
C TYR A 88 4.09 -11.59 5.04
N ARG A 89 3.08 -12.41 5.37
CA ARG A 89 1.68 -12.11 5.05
C ARG A 89 1.16 -10.90 5.83
N GLU A 90 1.55 -10.76 7.09
CA GLU A 90 1.21 -9.60 7.90
C GLU A 90 1.88 -8.34 7.36
N MET A 91 3.17 -8.40 7.03
CA MET A 91 3.90 -7.29 6.40
C MET A 91 3.25 -6.85 5.09
N LEU A 92 2.94 -7.79 4.18
CA LEU A 92 2.28 -7.46 2.92
C LEU A 92 0.88 -6.86 3.11
N SER A 93 0.16 -7.27 4.14
CA SER A 93 -1.13 -6.66 4.46
C SER A 93 -0.95 -5.23 4.96
N SER A 94 0.03 -4.99 5.82
CA SER A 94 0.42 -3.65 6.27
C SER A 94 0.87 -2.75 5.10
N PHE A 95 1.56 -3.30 4.11
CA PHE A 95 1.97 -2.59 2.91
C PHE A 95 0.78 -2.13 2.04
N ILE A 96 -0.29 -2.93 1.95
CA ILE A 96 -1.52 -2.53 1.26
C ILE A 96 -2.17 -1.35 2.00
N ASP A 97 -2.27 -1.43 3.32
CA ASP A 97 -2.85 -0.36 4.14
C ASP A 97 -2.03 0.93 4.02
N PHE A 98 -0.70 0.82 4.07
CA PHE A 98 0.20 1.94 3.89
C PHE A 98 0.09 2.56 2.49
N TYR A 99 0.00 1.74 1.44
CA TYR A 99 -0.25 2.22 0.07
C TYR A 99 -1.56 3.01 -0.03
N MET A 100 -2.63 2.55 0.61
CA MET A 100 -3.91 3.27 0.64
C MET A 100 -3.81 4.62 1.34
N ILE A 101 -3.09 4.69 2.47
CA ILE A 101 -2.82 5.95 3.19
C ILE A 101 -2.06 6.92 2.30
N LEU A 102 -0.98 6.45 1.66
CA LEU A 102 -0.16 7.27 0.78
C LEU A 102 -0.96 7.80 -0.43
N ASN A 103 -1.78 6.96 -1.06
CA ASN A 103 -2.64 7.37 -2.17
C ASN A 103 -3.71 8.39 -1.74
N SER A 104 -4.30 8.21 -0.55
CA SER A 104 -5.23 9.18 0.03
C SER A 104 -4.57 10.53 0.29
N ASN A 105 -3.36 10.53 0.84
CA ASN A 105 -2.59 11.76 1.05
C ASN A 105 -2.28 12.47 -0.27
N HIS A 106 -1.92 11.73 -1.31
CA HIS A 106 -1.68 12.30 -2.63
C HIS A 106 -2.95 12.95 -3.21
N MET A 107 -4.09 12.26 -3.10
CA MET A 107 -5.39 12.82 -3.50
C MET A 107 -5.72 14.10 -2.72
N ASN A 108 -5.49 14.11 -1.40
CA ASN A 108 -5.73 15.28 -0.57
C ASN A 108 -4.89 16.48 -1.01
N GLU A 109 -3.62 16.28 -1.36
CA GLU A 109 -2.76 17.36 -1.86
C GLU A 109 -3.22 17.87 -3.24
N ILE A 110 -3.67 16.98 -4.14
CA ILE A 110 -4.28 17.39 -5.42
C ILE A 110 -5.52 18.25 -5.17
N VAL A 111 -6.45 17.79 -4.33
CA VAL A 111 -7.70 18.50 -4.03
C VAL A 111 -7.42 19.84 -3.35
N LYS A 112 -6.47 19.89 -2.41
CA LYS A 112 -6.03 21.12 -1.74
C LYS A 112 -5.47 22.12 -2.74
N THR A 113 -4.62 21.69 -3.65
CA THR A 113 -4.05 22.55 -4.70
C THR A 113 -5.15 23.11 -5.60
N LEU A 114 -6.07 22.26 -6.07
CA LEU A 114 -7.22 22.68 -6.87
C LEU A 114 -8.11 23.67 -6.10
N THR A 115 -8.33 23.42 -4.81
CA THR A 115 -9.18 24.26 -3.95
C THR A 115 -8.55 25.64 -3.73
N ILE A 116 -7.24 25.72 -3.51
CA ILE A 116 -6.53 27.00 -3.37
C ILE A 116 -6.69 27.83 -4.65
N VAL A 117 -6.44 27.23 -5.82
CA VAL A 117 -6.61 27.90 -7.11
C VAL A 117 -8.07 28.35 -7.28
N THR A 118 -9.02 27.45 -7.03
CA THR A 118 -10.45 27.71 -7.17
C THR A 118 -10.95 28.82 -6.23
N SER A 119 -10.49 28.84 -4.97
CA SER A 119 -10.86 29.85 -3.98
C SER A 119 -10.39 31.26 -4.37
N ILE A 120 -9.32 31.37 -5.17
CA ILE A 120 -8.85 32.64 -5.71
C ILE A 120 -9.68 33.01 -6.94
N PHE A 121 -9.85 32.10 -7.90
CA PHE A 121 -10.48 32.42 -9.17
C PHE A 121 -12.01 32.56 -9.11
N ILE A 122 -12.73 31.84 -8.25
CA ILE A 122 -14.20 31.95 -8.15
C ILE A 122 -14.65 33.38 -7.83
N PRO A 123 -14.18 34.06 -6.77
CA PRO A 123 -14.63 35.43 -6.47
C PRO A 123 -14.20 36.42 -7.56
N LEU A 124 -13.01 36.25 -8.13
CA LEU A 124 -12.54 37.10 -9.24
C LEU A 124 -13.43 36.92 -10.48
N THR A 125 -13.74 35.69 -10.84
CA THR A 125 -14.61 35.37 -11.98
C THR A 125 -16.04 35.86 -11.73
N PHE A 126 -16.51 35.79 -10.48
CA PHE A 126 -17.80 36.35 -10.10
C PHE A 126 -17.85 37.88 -10.32
N ILE A 127 -16.81 38.62 -9.91
CA ILE A 127 -16.71 40.06 -10.16
C ILE A 127 -16.75 40.34 -11.68
N VAL A 128 -15.92 39.66 -12.46
CA VAL A 128 -15.90 39.81 -13.93
C VAL A 128 -17.27 39.48 -14.53
N GLY A 129 -17.91 38.41 -14.03
CA GLY A 129 -19.25 37.99 -14.44
C GLY A 129 -20.29 39.08 -14.18
N VAL A 130 -20.29 39.68 -12.99
CA VAL A 130 -21.21 40.78 -12.64
C VAL A 130 -21.01 41.98 -13.56
N TYR A 131 -19.76 42.41 -13.78
CA TYR A 131 -19.44 43.54 -14.67
C TYR A 131 -19.59 43.22 -16.16
N GLY A 132 -19.69 41.94 -16.54
CA GLY A 132 -19.99 41.48 -17.90
C GLY A 132 -21.48 41.47 -18.24
N MET A 133 -22.37 41.73 -17.28
CA MET A 133 -23.82 41.76 -17.52
C MET A 133 -24.26 43.13 -18.06
N ASN A 134 -25.14 43.13 -19.06
CA ASN A 134 -25.66 44.35 -19.71
C ASN A 134 -26.74 45.05 -18.86
N PHE A 135 -26.42 45.52 -17.65
CA PHE A 135 -27.35 46.32 -16.84
C PHE A 135 -27.29 47.81 -17.20
N GLU A 136 -28.45 48.43 -17.31
CA GLU A 136 -28.59 49.85 -17.67
C GLU A 136 -28.19 50.81 -16.53
N ASN A 137 -28.22 50.33 -15.27
CA ASN A 137 -27.95 51.13 -14.07
C ASN A 137 -26.80 50.57 -13.23
N MET A 138 -25.57 50.62 -13.77
CA MET A 138 -24.31 50.34 -13.04
C MET A 138 -23.56 51.66 -12.77
N PRO A 139 -23.70 52.26 -11.58
CA PRO A 139 -23.07 53.55 -11.26
C PRO A 139 -21.54 53.51 -11.29
N GLU A 140 -20.92 52.34 -11.07
CA GLU A 140 -19.45 52.18 -11.06
C GLU A 140 -18.83 52.33 -12.46
N LEU A 141 -19.57 51.97 -13.52
CA LEU A 141 -19.12 52.06 -14.92
C LEU A 141 -18.99 53.49 -15.44
N ARG A 142 -19.75 54.43 -14.87
CA ARG A 142 -19.68 55.86 -15.23
C ARG A 142 -18.55 56.60 -14.50
N TYR A 143 -17.89 55.96 -13.54
CA TYR A 143 -16.80 56.56 -12.79
C TYR A 143 -15.48 56.45 -13.56
N LYS A 144 -14.77 57.57 -13.77
CA LYS A 144 -13.57 57.64 -14.63
C LYS A 144 -12.46 56.65 -14.24
N ASN A 145 -12.35 56.33 -12.95
CA ASN A 145 -11.37 55.39 -12.41
C ASN A 145 -11.98 54.04 -11.97
N GLY A 146 -13.27 53.78 -12.25
CA GLY A 146 -13.99 52.59 -11.78
C GLY A 146 -13.30 51.28 -12.22
N TYR A 147 -12.86 51.22 -13.49
CA TYR A 147 -12.12 50.08 -14.03
C TYR A 147 -10.82 49.79 -13.25
N PHE A 148 -10.03 50.82 -12.93
CA PHE A 148 -8.77 50.66 -12.21
C PHE A 148 -8.99 50.30 -10.73
N ILE A 149 -10.08 50.77 -10.10
CA ILE A 149 -10.44 50.43 -8.72
C ILE A 149 -10.86 48.96 -8.63
N VAL A 150 -11.66 48.46 -9.56
CA VAL A 150 -12.07 47.04 -9.60
C VAL A 150 -10.86 46.14 -9.82
N LEU A 151 -9.97 46.50 -10.76
CA LEU A 151 -8.74 45.77 -11.03
C LEU A 151 -7.78 45.75 -9.84
N GLY A 152 -7.72 46.82 -9.03
CA GLY A 152 -6.90 46.86 -7.81
C GLY A 152 -7.51 46.17 -6.59
N CYS A 153 -8.81 45.88 -6.62
CA CYS A 153 -9.52 45.12 -5.57
C CYS A 153 -9.46 43.60 -5.81
N MET A 154 -9.28 43.20 -7.08
CA MET A 154 -9.03 41.84 -7.56
C MET A 154 -7.59 41.42 -7.32
#